data_AF-W4F467-F1
#
_entry.id   AF-W4F467-F1
#
_cell.length_a   1.000
_cell.length_b   1.000
_cell.length_c   1.000
_cell.angle_alpha   90.00
_cell.angle_beta   90.00
_cell.angle_gamma   90.00
#
_symmetry.space_group_name_H-M   'P 1'
#
loop_
_entity.id
_entity.type
_entity.pdbx_description
1 polymer ?
#
loop_
_entity_poly.entity_id
_entity_poly.type
_entity_poly.pdbx_seq_one_letter_code
_entity_poly.pdbx_strand_id
1 'polypeptide(L)'
;MKKSLGFLLLPSLLFGCSDKDFSTSSPALAQEIESNYLDGYGANPQVPDDRTLLTVGQSIKDAKGEATLQKINLKEQTVKVGDIKLTVKDTKLIHLFPDYSLTDYFHSLTHDEEFDYVKLFVEIKNSSTQKVNFAPIAMIETNTGQKITWDQDIYLENLNEEIEGSASKKGNLGFIVDTKTNLEWIEITTSDVFDGNEAKVANAKKFRIYF
;
A
#
# COMPACT_ATOMS: atom_id res chain seq x y z
N MET A 1 -47.45 -52.42 -54.52
CA MET A 1 -46.39 -52.16 -53.52
C MET A 1 -45.79 -50.79 -53.78
N LYS A 2 -46.24 -49.76 -53.06
CA LYS A 2 -45.64 -48.42 -53.07
C LYS A 2 -45.63 -47.96 -51.61
N LYS A 3 -44.45 -47.96 -50.98
CA LYS A 3 -44.26 -47.45 -49.62
C LYS A 3 -44.01 -45.94 -49.74
N SER A 4 -45.00 -45.10 -49.38
CA SER A 4 -44.74 -43.68 -49.13
C SER A 4 -44.35 -43.53 -47.67
N LEU A 5 -43.09 -43.21 -47.43
CA LEU A 5 -42.55 -42.88 -46.13
C LEU A 5 -42.99 -41.45 -45.79
N GLY A 6 -43.95 -41.29 -44.88
CA GLY A 6 -44.37 -39.99 -44.35
C GLY A 6 -43.27 -39.43 -43.45
N PHE A 7 -42.67 -38.31 -43.87
CA PHE A 7 -41.69 -37.56 -43.11
C PHE A 7 -42.42 -36.69 -42.08
N LEU A 8 -42.42 -37.10 -40.81
CA LEU A 8 -42.95 -36.32 -39.70
C LEU A 8 -41.85 -35.33 -39.24
N LEU A 9 -41.96 -34.08 -39.66
CA LEU A 9 -41.11 -32.97 -39.19
C LEU A 9 -41.54 -32.58 -37.77
N LEU A 10 -40.71 -32.90 -36.78
CA LEU A 10 -40.77 -32.34 -35.43
C LEU A 10 -40.17 -30.92 -35.43
N PRO A 11 -40.83 -29.88 -34.89
CA PRO A 11 -40.17 -28.62 -34.63
C PRO A 11 -39.32 -28.76 -33.36
N SER A 12 -38.00 -28.81 -33.52
CA SER A 12 -37.05 -28.61 -32.43
C SER A 12 -37.18 -27.16 -31.92
N LEU A 13 -37.74 -27.00 -30.72
CA LEU A 13 -37.67 -25.77 -29.94
C LEU A 13 -36.19 -25.46 -29.69
N LEU A 14 -35.63 -24.53 -30.46
CA LEU A 14 -34.37 -23.89 -30.12
C LEU A 14 -34.62 -22.98 -28.93
N PHE A 15 -34.33 -23.48 -27.73
CA PHE A 15 -34.01 -22.61 -26.60
C PHE A 15 -32.71 -21.89 -26.94
N GLY A 16 -32.83 -20.63 -27.36
CA GLY A 16 -31.70 -19.71 -27.42
C GLY A 16 -31.11 -19.59 -26.03
N CYS A 17 -29.88 -20.08 -25.86
CA CYS A 17 -29.08 -19.77 -24.69
C CYS A 17 -28.82 -18.26 -24.70
N SER A 18 -29.36 -17.62 -23.67
CA SER A 18 -29.12 -16.27 -23.18
C SER A 18 -27.70 -15.79 -23.45
N ASP A 19 -27.61 -14.52 -23.82
CA ASP A 19 -26.37 -13.74 -23.90
C ASP A 19 -25.45 -14.09 -22.72
N LYS A 20 -24.22 -14.50 -23.06
CA LYS A 20 -23.13 -14.51 -22.08
C LYS A 20 -22.68 -13.07 -21.90
N ASP A 21 -23.49 -12.34 -21.14
CA ASP A 21 -23.03 -11.17 -20.43
C ASP A 21 -21.84 -11.59 -19.58
N PHE A 22 -20.73 -10.89 -19.81
CA PHE A 22 -19.59 -10.83 -18.92
C PHE A 22 -20.08 -10.29 -17.58
N SER A 23 -20.60 -11.22 -16.75
CA SER A 23 -21.05 -10.91 -15.41
C SER A 23 -19.82 -10.78 -14.54
N THR A 24 -19.36 -9.54 -14.44
CA THR A 24 -19.07 -8.90 -13.15
C THR A 24 -18.74 -9.89 -12.04
N SER A 25 -17.45 -10.08 -11.80
CA SER A 25 -16.96 -10.51 -10.49
C SER A 25 -17.67 -9.66 -9.43
N SER A 26 -18.40 -10.36 -8.57
CA SER A 26 -19.21 -9.83 -7.48
C SER A 26 -18.54 -8.63 -6.77
N PRO A 27 -19.20 -7.46 -6.67
CA PRO A 27 -18.69 -6.29 -5.95
C PRO A 27 -18.82 -6.42 -4.42
N ALA A 28 -19.10 -7.61 -3.90
CA ALA A 28 -19.50 -7.83 -2.50
C ALA A 28 -18.36 -7.86 -1.47
N LEU A 29 -17.20 -7.26 -1.77
CA LEU A 29 -16.09 -7.06 -0.82
C LEU A 29 -15.37 -5.71 -1.00
N ALA A 30 -15.98 -4.76 -1.71
CA ALA A 30 -15.67 -3.34 -1.47
C ALA A 30 -16.32 -3.00 -0.12
N GLN A 31 -15.64 -3.38 0.96
CA GLN A 31 -15.86 -2.80 2.28
C GLN A 31 -15.96 -1.28 2.06
N GLU A 32 -16.88 -0.57 2.72
CA GLU A 32 -16.82 0.89 2.79
C GLU A 32 -15.49 1.23 3.48
N ILE A 33 -14.42 1.31 2.70
CA ILE A 33 -13.13 1.79 3.14
C ILE A 33 -13.35 3.30 3.19
N GLU A 34 -13.74 3.80 4.35
CA GLU A 34 -13.68 5.23 4.61
C GLU A 34 -12.21 5.64 4.47
N SER A 35 -11.86 6.13 3.28
CA SER A 35 -10.55 6.69 2.96
C SER A 35 -10.43 8.14 3.40
N ASN A 36 -11.23 8.57 4.37
CA ASN A 36 -11.24 9.94 4.92
C ASN A 36 -9.86 10.35 5.47
N TYR A 37 -8.99 9.41 5.83
CA TYR A 37 -7.60 9.70 6.20
C TYR A 37 -6.79 10.31 5.05
N LEU A 38 -7.20 10.08 3.80
CA LEU A 38 -6.64 10.70 2.59
C LEU A 38 -7.19 12.11 2.34
N ASP A 39 -8.12 12.63 3.16
CA ASP A 39 -8.64 13.98 3.00
C ASP A 39 -7.51 15.01 3.07
N GLY A 40 -7.42 15.84 2.03
CA GLY A 40 -6.36 16.85 1.89
C GLY A 40 -4.97 16.26 1.57
N TYR A 41 -4.83 14.96 1.35
CA TYR A 41 -3.58 14.33 0.91
C TYR A 41 -3.49 14.35 -0.63
N GLY A 42 -2.39 14.87 -1.18
CA GLY A 42 -2.16 15.00 -2.62
C GLY A 42 -1.53 13.76 -3.26
N ALA A 43 -1.42 13.76 -4.59
CA ALA A 43 -0.66 12.73 -5.30
C ALA A 43 0.84 12.93 -5.08
N ASN A 44 1.58 11.84 -4.87
CA ASN A 44 3.03 11.85 -4.71
C ASN A 44 3.74 12.05 -6.08
N PRO A 45 4.88 12.77 -6.14
CA PRO A 45 5.57 13.02 -7.41
C PRO A 45 6.42 11.84 -7.92
N GLN A 46 6.72 10.83 -7.11
CA GLN A 46 7.58 9.70 -7.47
C GLN A 46 6.83 8.42 -7.87
N VAL A 47 5.57 8.25 -7.47
CA VAL A 47 4.77 7.05 -7.80
C VAL A 47 3.39 7.40 -8.34
N PRO A 48 2.77 6.57 -9.21
CA PRO A 48 1.39 6.77 -9.66
C PRO A 48 0.40 7.03 -8.52
N ASP A 49 -0.71 7.71 -8.80
CA ASP A 49 -1.71 8.09 -7.78
C ASP A 49 -2.46 6.88 -7.16
N ASP A 50 -1.81 6.20 -6.23
CA ASP A 50 -2.21 4.96 -5.59
C ASP A 50 -3.30 5.10 -4.50
N ARG A 51 -3.82 6.30 -4.29
CA ARG A 51 -4.88 6.59 -3.31
C ARG A 51 -6.14 5.76 -3.59
N THR A 52 -6.40 5.52 -4.87
CA THR A 52 -7.57 4.77 -5.37
C THR A 52 -7.35 3.27 -5.50
N LEU A 53 -6.12 2.76 -5.29
CA LEU A 53 -5.81 1.33 -5.31
C LEU A 53 -6.35 0.67 -4.04
N LEU A 54 -7.54 0.08 -4.11
CA LEU A 54 -8.23 -0.51 -2.96
C LEU A 54 -8.62 -1.98 -3.18
N THR A 55 -8.59 -2.46 -4.43
CA THR A 55 -8.94 -3.84 -4.79
C THR A 55 -7.70 -4.59 -5.27
N VAL A 56 -7.42 -5.78 -4.72
CA VAL A 56 -6.30 -6.61 -5.18
C VAL A 56 -6.45 -6.93 -6.67
N GLY A 57 -5.37 -6.76 -7.44
CA GLY A 57 -5.34 -6.87 -8.90
C GLY A 57 -5.76 -5.60 -9.63
N GLN A 58 -6.21 -4.55 -8.93
CA GLN A 58 -6.47 -3.25 -9.53
C GLN A 58 -5.16 -2.60 -9.95
N SER A 59 -5.16 -2.02 -11.15
CA SER A 59 -4.05 -1.24 -11.68
C SER A 59 -4.47 0.21 -11.93
N ILE A 60 -3.52 1.12 -11.76
CA ILE A 60 -3.62 2.52 -12.17
C ILE A 60 -2.43 2.84 -13.06
N LYS A 61 -2.62 3.78 -13.99
CA LYS A 61 -1.57 4.25 -14.87
C LYS A 61 -1.65 5.76 -15.00
N ASP A 62 -0.52 6.43 -14.82
CA ASP A 62 -0.37 7.85 -15.09
C ASP A 62 1.03 8.15 -15.64
N ALA A 63 1.43 9.43 -15.71
CA ALA A 63 2.73 9.84 -16.23
C ALA A 63 3.95 9.29 -15.45
N LYS A 64 3.74 8.70 -14.28
CA LYS A 64 4.79 8.13 -13.41
C LYS A 64 4.92 6.60 -13.58
N GLY A 65 4.10 6.00 -14.44
CA GLY A 65 4.13 4.57 -14.74
C GLY A 65 2.83 3.88 -14.40
N GLU A 66 2.91 2.59 -14.12
CA GLU A 66 1.78 1.70 -13.84
C GLU A 66 1.97 1.00 -12.50
N ALA A 67 0.98 1.10 -11.62
CA ALA A 67 1.01 0.51 -10.29
C ALA A 67 -0.15 -0.48 -10.13
N THR A 68 0.16 -1.70 -9.68
CA THR A 68 -0.83 -2.78 -9.49
C THR A 68 -0.83 -3.24 -8.03
N LEU A 69 -2.02 -3.26 -7.41
CA LEU A 69 -2.17 -3.66 -6.01
C LEU A 69 -2.08 -5.19 -5.88
N GLN A 70 -1.07 -5.70 -5.18
CA GLN A 70 -0.90 -7.13 -4.94
C GLN A 70 -1.54 -7.58 -3.62
N LYS A 71 -1.37 -6.80 -2.53
CA LYS A 71 -1.96 -7.08 -1.21
C LYS A 71 -2.34 -5.79 -0.51
N ILE A 72 -3.33 -5.85 0.38
CA ILE A 72 -3.80 -4.69 1.15
C ILE A 72 -4.22 -5.10 2.56
N ASN A 73 -3.79 -4.32 3.54
CA ASN A 73 -4.25 -4.39 4.91
C ASN A 73 -4.78 -3.02 5.33
N LEU A 74 -6.06 -2.95 5.67
CA LEU A 74 -6.77 -1.74 6.08
C LEU A 74 -7.06 -1.69 7.59
N LYS A 75 -6.56 -2.68 8.33
CA LYS A 75 -6.75 -2.73 9.78
C LYS A 75 -5.82 -1.70 10.40
N GLU A 76 -6.40 -0.62 10.91
CA GLU A 76 -5.63 0.39 11.64
C GLU A 76 -4.83 -0.23 12.80
N GLN A 77 -3.56 0.14 12.88
CA GLN A 77 -2.66 -0.29 13.95
C GLN A 77 -2.04 0.94 14.62
N THR A 78 -2.32 1.10 15.91
CA THR A 78 -1.77 2.19 16.73
C THR A 78 -0.67 1.66 17.64
N VAL A 79 0.47 2.34 17.66
CA VAL A 79 1.59 2.09 18.57
C VAL A 79 1.93 3.38 19.32
N LYS A 80 2.15 3.27 20.63
CA LYS A 80 2.62 4.38 21.47
C LYS A 80 4.12 4.29 21.72
N VAL A 81 4.83 5.37 21.44
CA VAL A 81 6.27 5.53 21.68
C VAL A 81 6.45 6.75 22.57
N GLY A 82 6.40 6.56 23.90
CA GLY A 82 6.27 7.68 24.84
C GLY A 82 4.98 8.47 24.57
N ASP A 83 5.10 9.78 24.39
CA ASP A 83 3.99 10.69 24.06
C ASP A 83 3.65 10.74 22.56
N ILE A 84 4.40 10.04 21.72
CA ILE A 84 4.06 9.86 20.30
C ILE A 84 3.01 8.76 20.15
N LYS A 85 1.93 9.08 19.45
CA LYS A 85 0.97 8.10 18.90
C LYS A 85 1.24 7.96 17.40
N LEU A 86 1.75 6.81 17.00
CA LEU A 86 1.88 6.40 15.60
C LEU A 86 0.68 5.53 15.22
N THR A 87 -0.03 5.89 14.17
CA THR A 87 -1.16 5.11 13.62
C THR A 87 -0.85 4.76 12.17
N VAL A 88 -0.78 3.48 11.84
CA VAL A 88 -0.76 3.01 10.46
C VAL A 88 -2.21 2.83 10.01
N LYS A 89 -2.62 3.58 8.97
CA LYS A 89 -3.98 3.60 8.45
C LYS A 89 -4.23 2.51 7.42
N ASP A 90 -3.31 2.39 6.47
CA ASP A 90 -3.28 1.30 5.51
C ASP A 90 -1.86 0.80 5.30
N THR A 91 -1.77 -0.41 4.76
CA THR A 91 -0.54 -0.96 4.23
C THR A 91 -0.86 -1.68 2.92
N LYS A 92 -0.08 -1.40 1.87
CA LYS A 92 -0.27 -1.99 0.54
C LYS A 92 1.03 -2.62 0.08
N LEU A 93 0.94 -3.76 -0.60
CA LEU A 93 2.02 -4.27 -1.43
C LEU A 93 1.65 -3.97 -2.88
N ILE A 94 2.49 -3.20 -3.55
CA ILE A 94 2.22 -2.67 -4.89
C ILE A 94 3.35 -3.07 -5.82
N HIS A 95 3.01 -3.60 -6.98
CA HIS A 95 3.93 -3.79 -8.09
C HIS A 95 4.01 -2.51 -8.90
N LEU A 96 5.21 -2.01 -9.15
CA LEU A 96 5.46 -0.79 -9.92
C LEU A 96 6.24 -1.10 -11.19
N PHE A 97 5.67 -0.66 -12.31
CA PHE A 97 6.37 -0.44 -13.56
C PHE A 97 6.56 1.07 -13.72
N PRO A 98 7.71 1.64 -13.29
CA PRO A 98 7.93 3.09 -13.34
C PRO A 98 8.01 3.60 -14.78
N ASP A 99 7.60 4.84 -15.00
CA ASP A 99 7.87 5.52 -16.27
C ASP A 99 9.39 5.73 -16.44
N TYR A 100 9.86 5.68 -17.69
CA TYR A 100 11.28 5.84 -18.00
C TYR A 100 11.88 7.15 -17.42
N SER A 101 11.08 8.22 -17.32
CA SER A 101 11.51 9.49 -16.72
C SER A 101 11.92 9.39 -15.24
N LEU A 102 11.53 8.33 -14.53
CA LEU A 102 11.86 8.06 -13.13
C LEU A 102 13.01 7.07 -12.95
N THR A 103 13.64 6.64 -14.05
CA THR A 103 14.74 5.67 -14.03
C THR A 103 15.91 6.15 -13.16
N ASP A 104 16.35 7.39 -13.34
CA ASP A 104 17.47 7.95 -12.56
C ASP A 104 17.18 8.01 -11.06
N TYR A 105 15.91 8.20 -10.69
CA TYR A 105 15.48 8.19 -9.30
C TYR A 105 15.60 6.78 -8.71
N PHE A 106 14.95 5.79 -9.33
CA PHE A 106 14.89 4.43 -8.80
C PHE A 106 16.20 3.64 -8.96
N HIS A 107 17.08 4.00 -9.91
CA HIS A 107 18.41 3.38 -10.06
C HIS A 107 19.32 3.53 -8.84
N SER A 108 19.06 4.53 -7.98
CA SER A 108 19.76 4.68 -6.70
C SER A 108 19.31 3.66 -5.64
N LEU A 109 18.16 3.03 -5.84
CA LEU A 109 17.50 2.13 -4.88
C LEU A 109 17.42 0.67 -5.38
N THR A 110 17.28 0.46 -6.69
CA THR A 110 17.20 -0.87 -7.32
C THR A 110 17.77 -0.85 -8.74
N HIS A 111 18.17 -2.02 -9.23
CA HIS A 111 18.58 -2.24 -10.63
C HIS A 111 17.50 -2.94 -11.46
N ASP A 112 16.37 -3.29 -10.84
CA ASP A 112 15.25 -3.92 -11.53
C ASP A 112 14.41 -2.86 -12.27
N GLU A 113 13.98 -3.18 -13.49
CA GLU A 113 13.13 -2.29 -14.31
C GLU A 113 11.71 -2.15 -13.75
N GLU A 114 11.24 -3.18 -13.07
CA GLU A 114 9.98 -3.24 -12.35
C GLU A 114 10.22 -3.88 -10.98
N PHE A 115 9.46 -3.50 -9.98
CA PHE A 115 9.70 -3.97 -8.61
C PHE A 115 8.46 -3.86 -7.74
N ASP A 116 8.45 -4.63 -6.67
CA ASP A 116 7.42 -4.55 -5.64
C ASP A 116 7.87 -3.63 -4.52
N TYR A 117 6.94 -2.86 -3.98
CA TYR A 117 7.18 -2.02 -2.81
C TYR A 117 6.04 -2.12 -1.82
N VAL A 118 6.39 -2.05 -0.54
CA VAL A 118 5.42 -1.88 0.53
C VAL A 118 5.18 -0.38 0.72
N LYS A 119 3.92 0.03 0.72
CA LYS A 119 3.45 1.35 1.12
C LYS A 119 2.81 1.30 2.50
N LEU A 120 3.06 2.30 3.33
CA LEU A 120 2.33 2.57 4.57
C LEU A 120 1.81 4.01 4.59
N PHE A 121 0.51 4.19 4.77
CA PHE A 121 -0.02 5.49 5.17
C PHE A 121 0.01 5.61 6.70
N VAL A 122 0.69 6.62 7.23
CA VAL A 122 0.86 6.82 8.67
C VAL A 122 0.32 8.18 9.12
N GLU A 123 -0.16 8.22 10.36
CA GLU A 123 -0.42 9.44 11.12
C GLU A 123 0.42 9.42 12.40
N ILE A 124 1.15 10.50 12.63
CA ILE A 124 2.01 10.68 13.79
C ILE A 124 1.46 11.85 14.58
N LYS A 125 1.12 11.64 15.85
CA LYS A 125 0.66 12.68 16.76
C LYS A 125 1.60 12.80 17.96
N ASN A 126 2.15 13.99 18.16
CA ASN A 126 2.85 14.34 19.38
C ASN A 126 1.84 14.82 20.42
N SER A 127 1.62 14.03 21.48
CA SER A 127 0.66 14.38 22.53
C SER A 127 1.27 15.21 23.66
N SER A 128 2.59 15.46 23.62
CA SER A 128 3.28 16.32 24.58
C SER A 128 3.16 17.79 24.17
N THR A 129 3.58 18.70 25.06
CA THR A 129 3.74 20.12 24.74
C THR A 129 5.11 20.47 24.18
N GLN A 130 6.05 19.51 24.16
CA GLN A 130 7.44 19.72 23.75
C GLN A 130 7.64 19.28 22.31
N LYS A 131 8.54 19.96 21.60
CA LYS A 131 9.02 19.50 20.30
C LYS A 131 9.89 18.25 20.48
N VAL A 132 9.74 17.28 19.59
CA VAL A 132 10.48 16.01 19.62
C VAL A 132 10.96 15.61 18.23
N ASN A 133 12.02 14.81 18.15
CA ASN A 133 12.48 14.14 16.94
C ASN A 133 12.04 12.68 16.97
N PHE A 134 11.37 12.24 15.91
CA PHE A 134 10.83 10.88 15.79
C PHE A 134 10.71 10.48 14.31
N ALA A 135 11.10 9.25 14.00
CA ALA A 135 10.84 8.60 12.73
C ALA A 135 9.86 7.42 12.94
N PRO A 136 8.73 7.38 12.19
CA PRO A 136 7.79 6.26 12.25
C PRO A 136 8.44 4.93 11.88
N ILE A 137 9.47 4.95 11.04
CA ILE A 137 10.21 3.78 10.58
C ILE A 137 11.69 4.13 10.58
N ALA A 138 12.47 3.48 11.44
CA ALA A 138 13.93 3.46 11.37
C ALA A 138 14.43 2.26 10.55
N MET A 139 13.73 1.13 10.64
CA MET A 139 14.06 -0.09 9.90
C MET A 139 12.80 -0.95 9.68
N ILE A 140 12.73 -1.59 8.51
CA ILE A 140 11.83 -2.70 8.19
C ILE A 140 12.64 -3.99 8.10
N GLU A 141 12.11 -5.07 8.65
CA GLU A 141 12.57 -6.45 8.42
C GLU A 141 11.41 -7.27 7.85
N THR A 142 11.62 -7.93 6.71
CA THR A 142 10.60 -8.77 6.07
C THR A 142 10.65 -10.21 6.61
N ASN A 143 9.59 -10.99 6.37
CA ASN A 143 9.63 -12.44 6.63
C ASN A 143 10.67 -13.21 5.80
N THR A 144 11.21 -12.57 4.78
CA THR A 144 12.25 -13.09 3.88
C THR A 144 13.66 -12.76 4.39
N GLY A 145 13.77 -11.95 5.45
CA GLY A 145 15.02 -11.53 6.07
C GLY A 145 15.65 -10.29 5.45
N GLN A 146 15.01 -9.67 4.46
CA GLN A 146 15.43 -8.38 3.91
C GLN A 146 15.32 -7.31 5.00
N LYS A 147 16.37 -6.49 5.13
CA LYS A 147 16.40 -5.34 6.05
C LYS A 147 16.53 -4.06 5.24
N ILE A 148 15.66 -3.11 5.53
CA ILE A 148 15.52 -1.86 4.80
C ILE A 148 15.55 -0.72 5.82
N THR A 149 16.36 0.29 5.59
CA THR A 149 16.49 1.46 6.45
C THR A 149 15.68 2.65 5.91
N TRP A 150 15.44 3.63 6.77
CA TRP A 150 14.56 4.77 6.49
C TRP A 150 14.99 5.64 5.30
N ASP A 151 16.28 5.64 4.96
CA ASP A 151 16.87 6.40 3.85
C ASP A 151 16.49 5.85 2.47
N GLN A 152 15.87 4.67 2.42
CA GLN A 152 15.34 4.04 1.21
C GLN A 152 13.85 4.32 0.97
N ASP A 153 13.26 5.28 1.71
CA ASP A 153 11.87 5.68 1.49
C ASP A 153 11.69 6.30 0.10
N ILE A 154 10.75 5.76 -0.69
CA ILE A 154 10.48 6.22 -2.05
C ILE A 154 9.50 7.40 -2.13
N TYR A 155 8.75 7.70 -1.06
CA TYR A 155 7.77 8.81 -1.07
C TYR A 155 8.40 10.16 -0.71
N LEU A 156 9.43 10.17 0.14
CA LEU A 156 10.18 11.38 0.52
C LEU A 156 9.30 12.49 1.10
N GLU A 157 8.32 12.12 1.93
CA GLU A 157 7.33 13.06 2.49
C GLU A 157 7.77 13.72 3.81
N ASN A 158 9.06 13.66 4.14
CA ASN A 158 9.65 14.28 5.33
C ASN A 158 8.90 13.88 6.62
N LEU A 159 8.66 12.58 6.80
CA LEU A 159 8.03 12.06 8.03
C LEU A 159 9.06 11.73 9.13
N ASN A 160 10.35 11.73 8.80
CA ASN A 160 11.47 11.40 9.69
C ASN A 160 12.18 12.67 10.21
N GLU A 161 11.43 13.58 10.83
CA GLU A 161 11.93 14.90 11.28
C GLU A 161 11.21 15.39 12.54
N GLU A 162 11.57 16.59 13.01
CA GLU A 162 11.00 17.20 14.22
C GLU A 162 9.48 17.38 14.14
N ILE A 163 8.79 17.12 15.26
CA ILE A 163 7.35 17.28 15.41
C ILE A 163 7.08 18.22 16.58
N GLU A 164 6.47 19.36 16.27
CA GLU A 164 6.07 20.34 17.28
C GLU A 164 5.16 19.74 18.35
N GLY A 165 5.17 20.35 19.54
CA GLY A 165 4.27 19.99 20.63
C GLY A 165 2.81 20.06 20.19
N SER A 166 2.01 19.04 20.53
CA SER A 166 0.59 18.93 20.18
C SER A 166 0.29 18.87 18.66
N ALA A 167 1.32 18.81 17.81
CA ALA A 167 1.16 18.75 16.37
C ALA A 167 0.93 17.31 15.87
N SER A 168 0.54 17.20 14.60
CA SER A 168 0.41 15.92 13.91
C SER A 168 0.96 16.02 12.49
N LYS A 169 1.52 14.91 11.99
CA LYS A 169 1.94 14.72 10.60
C LYS A 169 1.27 13.49 10.04
N LYS A 170 1.04 13.47 8.73
CA LYS A 170 0.54 12.29 8.03
C LYS A 170 1.11 12.23 6.63
N GLY A 171 1.23 11.03 6.10
CA GLY A 171 1.77 10.82 4.77
C GLY A 171 2.08 9.35 4.51
N ASN A 172 2.73 9.12 3.37
CA ASN A 172 3.16 7.82 2.93
C ASN A 172 4.64 7.60 3.15
N LEU A 173 4.97 6.34 3.45
CA LEU A 173 6.31 5.78 3.41
C LEU A 173 6.27 4.57 2.48
N GLY A 174 7.32 4.37 1.70
CA GLY A 174 7.35 3.28 0.74
C GLY A 174 8.74 2.68 0.58
N PHE A 175 8.81 1.37 0.51
CA PHE A 175 10.09 0.66 0.51
C PHE A 175 10.08 -0.49 -0.46
N ILE A 176 11.09 -0.56 -1.34
CA ILE A 176 11.26 -1.63 -2.31
C ILE A 176 11.58 -2.94 -1.57
N VAL A 177 10.80 -3.98 -1.83
CA VAL A 177 10.90 -5.27 -1.15
C VAL A 177 11.17 -6.40 -2.14
N ASP A 178 11.95 -7.39 -1.71
CA ASP A 178 12.10 -8.64 -2.45
C ASP A 178 10.92 -9.57 -2.15
N THR A 179 10.10 -9.81 -3.18
CA THR A 179 8.91 -10.66 -3.15
C THR A 179 9.09 -11.99 -3.90
N LYS A 180 10.32 -12.34 -4.31
CA LYS A 180 10.62 -13.67 -4.91
C LYS A 180 10.17 -14.81 -4.01
N THR A 181 10.11 -14.54 -2.71
CA THR A 181 9.40 -15.37 -1.73
C THR A 181 8.19 -14.61 -1.21
N ASN A 182 7.07 -15.31 -0.99
CA ASN A 182 5.81 -14.70 -0.58
C ASN A 182 5.99 -13.80 0.66
N LEU A 183 5.74 -12.49 0.49
CA LEU A 183 5.81 -11.52 1.59
C LEU A 183 4.57 -11.64 2.47
N GLU A 184 4.72 -12.12 3.70
CA GLU A 184 3.62 -12.37 4.64
C GLU A 184 3.51 -11.27 5.69
N TRP A 185 4.65 -10.73 6.12
CA TRP A 185 4.71 -9.70 7.13
C TRP A 185 5.96 -8.83 6.98
N ILE A 186 5.84 -7.63 7.53
CA ILE A 186 6.93 -6.71 7.81
C ILE A 186 6.97 -6.43 9.31
N GLU A 187 8.15 -6.45 9.90
CA GLU A 187 8.41 -5.96 11.25
C GLU A 187 9.02 -4.57 11.14
N ILE A 188 8.33 -3.59 11.70
CA ILE A 188 8.74 -2.19 11.73
C ILE A 188 9.40 -1.92 13.07
N THR A 189 10.56 -1.29 13.03
CA THR A 189 11.23 -0.67 14.18
C THR A 189 11.12 0.84 14.02
N THR A 190 10.47 1.54 14.97
CA THR A 190 10.47 3.01 15.01
C THR A 190 11.84 3.54 15.45
N SER A 191 12.09 4.84 15.35
CA SER A 191 13.21 5.43 16.10
C SER A 191 12.91 5.48 17.61
N ASP A 192 13.95 5.72 18.41
CA ASP A 192 13.81 6.34 19.72
C ASP A 192 13.17 7.74 19.57
N VAL A 193 12.58 8.28 20.62
CA VAL A 193 12.10 9.67 20.65
C VAL A 193 13.12 10.52 21.39
N PHE A 194 13.53 11.63 20.78
CA PHE A 194 14.45 12.59 21.37
C PHE A 194 13.75 13.93 21.56
N ASP A 195 14.07 14.67 22.62
CA ASP A 195 13.63 16.05 22.78
C ASP A 195 14.51 17.03 21.98
N GLY A 196 14.20 18.33 22.06
CA GLY A 196 14.96 19.39 21.39
C GLY A 196 16.41 19.56 21.88
N ASN A 197 16.82 18.89 22.96
CA ASN A 197 18.21 18.87 23.44
C ASN A 197 18.92 17.56 23.08
N GLU A 198 18.35 16.76 22.16
CA GLU A 198 18.81 15.42 21.78
C GLU A 198 18.82 14.42 22.95
N ALA A 199 18.11 14.73 24.05
CA ALA A 199 17.95 13.79 25.15
C ALA A 199 16.88 12.77 24.78
N LYS A 200 17.20 11.48 24.93
CA LYS A 200 16.23 10.41 24.69
C LYS A 200 15.12 10.45 25.74
N VAL A 201 13.88 10.56 25.28
CA VAL A 201 12.68 10.59 26.14
C VAL A 201 11.82 9.32 26.02
N ALA A 202 11.96 8.54 24.95
CA ALA A 202 11.33 7.22 24.83
C ALA A 202 12.16 6.25 23.98
N ASN A 203 12.04 4.95 24.29
CA ASN A 203 12.67 3.90 23.50
C ASN A 203 11.80 3.52 22.30
N ALA A 204 12.47 3.16 21.21
CA ALA A 204 11.92 2.59 20.00
C ALA A 204 10.97 1.42 20.28
N LYS A 205 10.00 1.25 19.38
CA LYS A 205 9.08 0.13 19.40
C LYS A 205 9.22 -0.72 18.17
N LYS A 206 8.97 -2.01 18.36
CA LYS A 206 8.85 -2.99 17.29
C LYS A 206 7.41 -3.47 17.20
N PHE A 207 6.89 -3.58 15.99
CA PHE A 207 5.58 -4.14 15.73
C PHE A 207 5.52 -4.74 14.34
N ARG A 208 4.66 -5.74 14.15
CA ARG A 208 4.45 -6.36 12.84
C ARG A 208 3.14 -5.93 12.22
N ILE A 209 3.17 -5.87 10.89
CA ILE A 209 2.01 -5.79 10.01
C ILE A 209 2.01 -7.05 9.16
N TYR A 210 0.85 -7.68 9.04
CA TYR A 210 0.62 -8.87 8.23
C TYR A 210 -0.18 -8.47 6.99
N PHE A 211 0.07 -9.15 5.87
CA PHE A 211 -0.66 -8.99 4.61
C PHE A 211 -1.66 -10.12 4.36
#